data_AF-A0A6G0WE11-F1
#
_entry.id   AF-A0A6G0WE11-F1
#
_cell.length_a   1.000
_cell.length_b   1.000
_cell.length_c   1.000
_cell.angle_alpha   90.00
_cell.angle_beta   90.00
_cell.angle_gamma   90.00
#
_symmetry.space_group_name_H-M   'P 1'
#
loop_
_entity.id
_entity.type
_entity.pdbx_description
1 polymer ?
#
loop_
_entity_poly.entity_id
_entity_poly.type
_entity_poly.pdbx_seq_one_letter_code
_entity_poly.pdbx_strand_id
1 'polypeptide(L)'
;MVDSALEPWLVEVNVSPSLMGGSPLDKRIKGLLMSDIFHLVGHPFIALPVVNGKAASTPSKKPKSFSSRKLAEILHDPKIQALEPAHVDLFTDDDWDIVHSMDDEADRMGHFERLYPTPDATDYAAFFACPRYANRLCEKWMRMTKKAKAKVSQNAAR
;
A
#
# COMPACT_ATOMS: atom_id res chain seq x y z
N MET A 1 12.28 -11.82 -20.50
CA MET A 1 12.66 -12.97 -21.36
C MET A 1 13.27 -14.03 -20.46
N VAL A 2 13.04 -15.32 -20.72
CA VAL A 2 13.61 -16.41 -19.90
C VAL A 2 14.56 -17.20 -20.78
N ASP A 3 15.77 -17.44 -20.32
CA ASP A 3 16.77 -18.19 -21.09
C ASP A 3 16.69 -19.72 -20.83
N SER A 4 17.62 -20.48 -21.42
CA SER A 4 17.71 -21.94 -21.25
C SER A 4 18.05 -22.38 -19.83
N ALA A 5 18.58 -21.49 -19.00
CA ALA A 5 18.88 -21.73 -17.59
C ALA A 5 17.73 -21.30 -16.66
N LEU A 6 16.61 -20.84 -17.24
CA LEU A 6 15.44 -20.29 -16.53
C LEU A 6 15.71 -18.95 -15.82
N GLU A 7 16.72 -18.19 -16.24
CA GLU A 7 16.99 -16.87 -15.67
C GLU A 7 16.12 -15.79 -16.34
N PRO A 8 15.44 -14.93 -15.54
CA PRO A 8 14.64 -13.85 -16.08
C PRO A 8 15.48 -12.61 -16.42
N TRP A 9 15.40 -12.18 -17.68
CA TRP A 9 16.04 -10.99 -18.20
C TRP A 9 15.02 -9.87 -18.46
N LEU A 10 15.25 -8.69 -17.87
CA LEU A 10 14.49 -7.47 -18.17
C LEU A 10 14.87 -7.00 -19.58
N VAL A 11 13.87 -6.85 -20.45
CA VAL A 11 14.06 -6.40 -21.83
C VAL A 11 13.62 -4.95 -21.96
N GLU A 12 12.39 -4.67 -21.57
CA GLU A 12 11.79 -3.34 -21.61
C GLU A 12 10.70 -3.21 -20.55
N VAL A 13 10.34 -1.97 -20.24
CA VAL A 13 9.19 -1.63 -19.41
C VAL A 13 8.24 -0.76 -20.25
N ASN A 14 7.05 -1.29 -20.53
CA ASN A 14 6.04 -0.59 -21.31
C ASN A 14 5.17 0.27 -20.40
N VAL A 15 5.23 1.60 -20.56
CA VAL A 15 4.41 2.56 -19.81
C VAL A 15 2.95 2.57 -20.29
N SER A 16 2.71 2.15 -21.54
CA SER A 16 1.37 2.09 -22.14
C SER A 16 1.17 0.77 -22.89
N PRO A 17 1.02 -0.36 -22.17
CA PRO A 17 0.79 -1.65 -22.79
C PRO A 17 -0.57 -1.68 -23.50
N SER A 18 -0.66 -2.40 -24.61
CA SER A 18 -1.90 -2.47 -25.40
C SER A 18 -3.02 -3.22 -24.66
N LEU A 19 -4.19 -2.57 -24.56
CA LEU A 19 -5.44 -3.21 -24.12
C LEU A 19 -6.30 -3.76 -25.25
N MET A 20 -5.89 -3.56 -26.51
CA MET A 20 -6.58 -4.12 -27.67
C MET A 20 -6.34 -5.62 -27.76
N GLY A 21 -7.37 -6.38 -28.15
CA GLY A 21 -7.27 -7.83 -28.33
C GLY A 21 -8.59 -8.42 -28.80
N GLY A 22 -8.56 -9.15 -29.91
CA GLY A 22 -9.76 -9.77 -30.49
C GLY A 22 -10.10 -11.13 -29.90
N SER A 23 -9.09 -11.84 -29.38
CA SER A 23 -9.25 -13.22 -28.93
C SER A 23 -10.02 -13.31 -27.60
N PRO A 24 -10.78 -14.39 -27.35
CA PRO A 24 -11.42 -14.62 -26.06
C PRO A 24 -10.44 -14.64 -24.88
N LEU A 25 -9.20 -15.13 -25.10
CA LEU A 25 -8.17 -15.18 -24.08
C LEU A 25 -7.67 -13.79 -23.69
N ASP A 26 -7.37 -12.93 -24.69
CA ASP A 26 -6.93 -11.55 -24.44
C ASP A 26 -7.98 -10.79 -23.64
N LYS A 27 -9.25 -10.91 -24.05
CA LYS A 27 -10.39 -10.27 -23.37
C LYS A 27 -10.49 -10.72 -21.92
N ARG A 28 -10.29 -12.01 -21.65
CA ARG A 28 -10.31 -12.55 -20.29
C ARG A 28 -9.15 -12.03 -19.45
N ILE A 29 -7.91 -12.16 -19.93
CA ILE A 29 -6.72 -11.77 -19.16
C ILE A 29 -6.71 -10.26 -18.91
N LYS A 30 -6.90 -9.46 -19.96
CA LYS A 30 -6.86 -7.99 -19.87
C LYS A 30 -8.06 -7.44 -19.10
N GLY A 31 -9.23 -8.06 -19.27
CA GLY A 31 -10.44 -7.71 -18.51
C GLY A 31 -10.28 -7.95 -17.02
N LEU A 32 -9.74 -9.10 -16.62
CA LEU A 32 -9.43 -9.40 -15.22
C LEU A 32 -8.36 -8.46 -14.66
N LEU A 33 -7.28 -8.22 -15.42
CA LEU A 33 -6.24 -7.28 -15.02
C LEU A 33 -6.81 -5.89 -14.73
N MET A 34 -7.64 -5.35 -15.62
CA MET A 34 -8.25 -4.04 -15.44
C MET A 34 -9.23 -4.03 -14.26
N SER A 35 -10.06 -5.06 -14.13
CA SER A 35 -10.96 -5.23 -12.99
C SER A 35 -10.18 -5.18 -11.67
N ASP A 36 -9.13 -5.97 -11.54
CA ASP A 36 -8.34 -6.04 -10.31
C ASP A 36 -7.60 -4.73 -10.03
N ILE A 37 -7.10 -4.01 -11.05
CA ILE A 37 -6.51 -2.68 -10.88
C ILE A 37 -7.52 -1.70 -10.28
N PHE A 38 -8.75 -1.66 -10.78
CA PHE A 38 -9.77 -0.74 -10.26
C PHE A 38 -10.19 -1.08 -8.84
N HIS A 39 -10.28 -2.37 -8.48
CA HIS A 39 -10.52 -2.79 -7.10
C HIS A 39 -9.34 -2.40 -6.20
N LEU A 40 -8.11 -2.68 -6.62
CA LEU A 40 -6.90 -2.45 -5.83
C LEU A 40 -6.70 -0.96 -5.52
N VAL A 41 -6.85 -0.08 -6.53
CA VAL A 41 -6.76 1.39 -6.35
C VAL A 41 -7.80 1.90 -5.34
N GLY A 42 -8.90 1.18 -5.13
CA GLY A 42 -9.86 1.49 -4.08
C GLY A 42 -10.47 2.88 -4.22
N HIS A 43 -10.75 3.31 -5.47
CA HIS A 43 -11.24 4.66 -5.70
C HIS A 43 -12.50 4.90 -4.87
N PRO A 44 -12.50 5.88 -3.95
CA PRO A 44 -13.58 6.05 -3.01
C PRO A 44 -14.86 6.34 -3.79
N PHE A 45 -15.91 5.59 -3.48
CA PHE A 45 -17.24 5.93 -3.97
C PHE A 45 -17.64 7.26 -3.33
N ILE A 46 -17.43 8.36 -4.06
CA ILE A 46 -17.99 9.65 -3.68
C ILE A 46 -19.48 9.55 -4.03
N ALA A 47 -20.29 9.21 -3.03
CA ALA A 47 -21.71 9.47 -3.08
C ALA A 47 -21.86 11.00 -3.17
N LEU A 48 -21.90 11.54 -4.39
CA LEU A 48 -22.18 12.95 -4.58
C LEU A 48 -23.55 13.19 -3.95
N PRO A 49 -23.65 14.04 -2.91
CA PRO A 49 -24.96 14.41 -2.40
C PRO A 49 -25.67 15.13 -3.53
N VAL A 50 -26.68 14.49 -4.13
CA VAL A 50 -27.58 15.14 -5.06
C VAL A 50 -28.45 16.08 -4.24
N VAL A 51 -27.93 17.28 -3.96
CA VAL A 51 -28.69 18.39 -3.42
C VAL A 51 -28.80 19.43 -4.53
N ASN A 52 -29.99 19.53 -5.13
CA ASN A 52 -30.41 20.63 -5.99
C ASN A 52 -29.40 21.09 -7.07
N GLY A 53 -28.83 20.15 -7.83
CA GLY A 53 -28.12 20.46 -9.08
C GLY A 53 -26.79 21.23 -8.96
N LYS A 54 -26.18 21.29 -7.78
CA LYS A 54 -24.82 21.84 -7.60
C LYS A 54 -23.94 20.84 -6.88
N ALA A 55 -22.87 20.38 -7.53
CA ALA A 55 -21.87 19.51 -6.92
C ALA A 55 -21.24 20.24 -5.72
N ALA A 56 -21.43 19.70 -4.52
CA ALA A 56 -20.75 20.17 -3.33
C ALA A 56 -19.25 19.84 -3.47
N SER A 57 -18.40 20.86 -3.48
CA SER A 57 -16.95 20.67 -3.43
C SER A 57 -16.57 20.16 -2.03
N THR A 58 -15.96 18.99 -1.98
CA THR A 58 -15.30 18.50 -0.76
C THR A 58 -14.17 19.46 -0.40
N PRO A 59 -14.06 19.91 0.86
CA PRO A 59 -12.94 20.73 1.28
C PRO A 59 -11.67 19.88 1.25
N SER A 60 -10.82 20.10 0.25
CA SER A 60 -9.47 19.56 0.17
C SER A 60 -8.60 20.20 1.25
N LYS A 61 -8.73 19.71 2.50
CA LYS A 61 -7.73 19.98 3.52
C LYS A 61 -6.42 19.36 3.02
N LYS A 62 -5.46 20.19 2.62
CA LYS A 62 -4.10 19.73 2.36
C LYS A 62 -3.61 19.00 3.62
N PRO A 63 -3.27 17.71 3.57
CA PRO A 63 -2.74 17.04 4.75
C PRO A 63 -1.44 17.74 5.13
N LYS A 64 -1.42 18.37 6.30
CA LYS A 64 -0.16 18.83 6.89
C LYS A 64 0.48 17.58 7.46
N SER A 65 1.34 16.94 6.67
CA SER A 65 2.09 15.77 7.11
C SER A 65 2.89 16.12 8.36
N PHE A 66 2.42 15.63 9.50
CA PHE A 66 3.15 15.68 10.77
C PHE A 66 3.49 14.24 11.14
N SER A 67 4.44 13.64 10.41
CA SER A 67 5.05 12.40 10.90
C SER A 67 5.72 12.70 12.25
N SER A 68 5.42 11.90 13.28
CA SER A 68 6.03 12.12 14.58
C SER A 68 7.54 11.83 14.47
N ARG A 69 8.40 12.81 14.78
CA ARG A 69 9.87 12.65 14.64
C ARG A 69 10.38 11.44 15.41
N LYS A 70 9.77 11.17 16.57
CA LYS A 70 10.07 10.02 17.41
C LYS A 70 9.74 8.69 16.73
N LEU A 71 8.58 8.59 16.06
CA LEU A 71 8.25 7.38 15.30
C LEU A 71 9.16 7.23 14.09
N ALA A 72 9.51 8.33 13.39
CA ALA A 72 10.46 8.27 12.28
C ALA A 72 11.82 7.70 12.71
N GLU A 73 12.36 8.12 13.86
CA GLU A 73 13.60 7.55 14.43
C GLU A 73 13.45 6.04 14.69
N ILE A 74 12.35 5.61 15.30
CA ILE A 74 12.04 4.19 15.56
C ILE A 74 11.93 3.38 14.26
N LEU A 75 11.28 3.92 13.23
CA LEU A 75 11.12 3.26 11.93
C LEU A 75 12.44 3.14 11.16
N HIS A 76 13.38 4.06 11.37
CA HIS A 76 14.70 4.00 10.74
C HIS A 76 15.74 3.23 11.57
N ASP A 77 15.48 2.91 12.83
CA ASP A 77 16.37 2.09 13.64
C ASP A 77 16.42 0.63 13.13
N PRO A 78 17.59 0.12 12.69
CA PRO A 78 17.75 -1.25 12.21
C PRO A 78 17.61 -2.30 13.33
N LYS A 79 17.75 -1.92 14.60
CA LYS A 79 17.57 -2.85 15.74
C LYS A 79 16.10 -3.19 15.96
N ILE A 80 15.19 -2.32 15.54
CA ILE A 80 13.75 -2.49 15.73
C ILE A 80 13.18 -3.16 14.48
N GLN A 81 12.98 -4.47 14.53
CA GLN A 81 12.53 -5.26 13.38
C GLN A 81 11.01 -5.28 13.20
N ALA A 82 10.25 -5.05 14.28
CA ALA A 82 8.78 -5.01 14.26
C ALA A 82 8.26 -3.90 15.18
N LEU A 83 7.05 -3.41 14.89
CA LEU A 83 6.36 -2.50 15.80
C LEU A 83 5.83 -3.26 17.02
N GLU A 84 5.78 -2.55 18.14
CA GLU A 84 5.24 -3.02 19.41
C GLU A 84 4.06 -2.12 19.79
N PRO A 85 3.13 -2.56 20.64
CA PRO A 85 1.96 -1.77 21.01
C PRO A 85 2.30 -0.35 21.49
N ALA A 86 3.39 -0.18 22.24
CA ALA A 86 3.85 1.13 22.72
C ALA A 86 4.32 2.08 21.59
N HIS A 87 4.74 1.54 20.44
CA HIS A 87 5.09 2.36 19.27
C HIS A 87 3.84 2.88 18.57
N VAL A 88 2.73 2.14 18.64
CA VAL A 88 1.47 2.53 18.01
C VAL A 88 0.83 3.73 18.72
N ASP A 89 1.09 3.90 20.01
CA ASP A 89 0.67 5.11 20.76
C ASP A 89 1.30 6.41 20.21
N LEU A 90 2.32 6.31 19.33
CA LEU A 90 2.98 7.44 18.67
C LEU A 90 2.43 7.75 17.27
N PHE A 91 1.47 6.95 16.78
CA PHE A 91 0.89 7.13 15.45
C PHE A 91 0.07 8.41 15.40
N THR A 92 0.19 9.12 14.30
CA THR A 92 -0.73 10.19 13.93
C THR A 92 -1.83 9.65 13.01
N ASP A 93 -2.83 10.49 12.72
CA ASP A 93 -3.88 10.14 11.75
C ASP A 93 -3.28 9.77 10.38
N ASP A 94 -2.22 10.49 9.94
CA ASP A 94 -1.52 10.19 8.67
C ASP A 94 -0.86 8.79 8.69
N ASP A 95 -0.33 8.37 9.84
CA ASP A 95 0.29 7.04 9.99
C ASP A 95 -0.77 5.94 9.91
N TRP A 96 -1.93 6.17 10.52
CA TRP A 96 -3.09 5.28 10.42
C TRP A 96 -3.64 5.23 9.00
N ASP A 97 -3.70 6.35 8.29
CA ASP A 97 -4.13 6.38 6.89
C ASP A 97 -3.23 5.49 6.00
N ILE A 98 -1.91 5.53 6.21
CA ILE A 98 -0.97 4.66 5.48
C ILE A 98 -1.24 3.18 5.79
N VAL A 99 -1.37 2.84 7.08
CA VAL A 99 -1.58 1.45 7.51
C VAL A 99 -2.93 0.92 7.05
N HIS A 100 -4.00 1.70 7.21
CA HIS A 100 -5.32 1.32 6.73
C HIS A 100 -5.33 1.17 5.22
N SER A 101 -4.80 2.14 4.45
CA SER A 101 -4.71 2.03 2.99
C SER A 101 -3.99 0.75 2.56
N MET A 102 -2.90 0.41 3.24
CA MET A 102 -2.14 -0.80 2.96
C MET A 102 -2.92 -2.09 3.26
N ASP A 103 -3.62 -2.18 4.40
CA ASP A 103 -4.42 -3.36 4.76
C ASP A 103 -5.65 -3.47 3.83
N ASP A 104 -6.30 -2.35 3.53
CA ASP A 104 -7.40 -2.23 2.57
C ASP A 104 -7.02 -2.67 1.14
N GLU A 105 -5.83 -2.27 0.66
CA GLU A 105 -5.27 -2.74 -0.61
C GLU A 105 -5.09 -4.26 -0.61
N ALA A 106 -4.66 -4.85 0.51
CA ALA A 106 -4.48 -6.29 0.63
C ALA A 106 -5.83 -7.02 0.55
N ASP A 107 -6.89 -6.48 1.15
CA ASP A 107 -8.24 -7.04 1.04
C ASP A 107 -8.80 -6.97 -0.39
N ARG A 108 -8.35 -5.99 -1.20
CA ARG A 108 -8.81 -5.74 -2.58
C ARG A 108 -7.86 -6.21 -3.67
N MET A 109 -6.80 -6.94 -3.34
CA MET A 109 -5.70 -7.22 -4.27
C MET A 109 -6.08 -8.11 -5.47
N GLY A 110 -7.16 -8.88 -5.38
CA GLY A 110 -7.56 -9.81 -6.44
C GLY A 110 -6.44 -10.80 -6.75
N HIS A 111 -5.96 -10.81 -7.99
CA HIS A 111 -4.84 -11.66 -8.43
C HIS A 111 -3.47 -10.97 -8.36
N PHE A 112 -3.37 -9.74 -7.85
CA PHE A 112 -2.08 -9.09 -7.61
C PHE A 112 -1.40 -9.67 -6.38
N GLU A 113 -0.09 -9.48 -6.30
CA GLU A 113 0.72 -9.76 -5.11
C GLU A 113 1.58 -8.53 -4.82
N ARG A 114 1.69 -8.15 -3.54
CA ARG A 114 2.59 -7.08 -3.11
C ARG A 114 4.02 -7.59 -3.08
N LEU A 115 4.86 -7.09 -4.01
CA LEU A 115 6.29 -7.39 -4.03
C LEU A 115 7.12 -6.46 -3.15
N TYR A 116 6.63 -5.24 -2.90
CA TYR A 116 7.29 -4.26 -2.04
C TYR A 116 6.27 -3.23 -1.49
N PRO A 117 6.41 -2.77 -0.23
CA PRO A 117 7.28 -3.32 0.80
C PRO A 117 6.78 -4.71 1.23
N THR A 118 7.69 -5.60 1.62
CA THR A 118 7.38 -6.88 2.27
C THR A 118 8.35 -7.10 3.42
N PRO A 119 8.03 -7.96 4.40
CA PRO A 119 8.95 -8.28 5.49
C PRO A 119 10.32 -8.73 4.99
N ASP A 120 10.41 -9.46 3.88
CA ASP A 120 11.67 -10.05 3.41
C ASP A 120 12.42 -9.15 2.40
N ALA A 121 11.86 -8.00 2.03
CA ALA A 121 12.44 -7.09 1.03
C ALA A 121 13.40 -6.03 1.62
N THR A 122 13.98 -6.28 2.81
CA THR A 122 14.92 -5.33 3.46
C THR A 122 16.14 -5.03 2.60
N ASP A 123 16.58 -6.02 1.83
CA ASP A 123 17.83 -5.96 1.07
C ASP A 123 17.74 -4.97 -0.09
N TYR A 124 16.53 -4.68 -0.57
CA TYR A 124 16.30 -3.67 -1.60
C TYR A 124 16.45 -2.24 -1.10
N ALA A 125 16.48 -2.02 0.23
CA ALA A 125 16.60 -0.68 0.81
C ALA A 125 17.86 0.06 0.34
N ALA A 126 18.96 -0.66 0.07
CA ALA A 126 20.23 -0.09 -0.39
C ALA A 126 20.15 0.52 -1.80
N PHE A 127 19.17 0.13 -2.62
CA PHE A 127 18.99 0.66 -3.97
C PHE A 127 18.19 1.98 -4.01
N PHE A 128 17.57 2.38 -2.89
CA PHE A 128 16.88 3.66 -2.79
C PHE A 128 17.86 4.78 -2.39
N ALA A 129 17.74 5.94 -3.03
CA ALA A 129 18.51 7.13 -2.65
C ALA A 129 18.25 7.58 -1.19
N CYS A 130 17.04 7.33 -0.68
CA CYS A 130 16.70 7.55 0.72
C CYS A 130 15.61 6.56 1.19
N PRO A 131 15.64 6.14 2.46
CA PRO A 131 14.59 5.30 3.01
C PRO A 131 13.27 6.09 3.08
N ARG A 132 12.21 5.54 2.49
CA ARG A 132 10.88 6.15 2.53
C ARG A 132 10.16 5.75 3.82
N TYR A 133 9.60 6.74 4.50
CA TYR A 133 8.87 6.57 5.75
C TYR A 133 7.74 5.52 5.64
N ALA A 134 6.83 5.69 4.68
CA ALA A 134 5.69 4.79 4.49
C ALA A 134 6.12 3.33 4.27
N ASN A 135 7.19 3.10 3.49
CA ASN A 135 7.70 1.75 3.25
C ASN A 135 8.18 1.09 4.55
N ARG A 136 8.90 1.84 5.41
CA ARG A 136 9.36 1.34 6.72
C ARG A 136 8.22 1.11 7.70
N LEU A 137 7.23 1.99 7.70
CA LEU A 137 6.02 1.85 8.51
C LEU A 137 5.28 0.56 8.15
N CYS A 138 4.98 0.37 6.86
CA CYS A 138 4.32 -0.82 6.33
C CYS A 138 5.11 -2.10 6.64
N GLU A 139 6.41 -2.10 6.37
CA GLU A 139 7.31 -3.23 6.63
C GLU A 139 7.27 -3.69 8.11
N LYS A 140 7.48 -2.76 9.04
CA LYS A 140 7.50 -3.07 10.48
C LYS A 140 6.10 -3.37 11.03
N TRP A 141 5.04 -2.78 10.46
CA TRP A 141 3.65 -3.14 10.78
C TRP A 141 3.32 -4.56 10.34
N MET A 142 3.74 -4.99 9.15
CA MET A 142 3.51 -6.36 8.69
C MET A 142 4.23 -7.40 9.56
N ARG A 143 5.40 -7.07 10.08
CA ARG A 143 6.16 -7.91 11.02
C ARG A 143 5.58 -7.95 12.44
N MET A 144 4.67 -7.03 12.79
CA MET A 144 3.97 -7.04 14.09
C MET A 144 3.03 -8.25 14.21
N THR A 145 3.09 -8.94 15.35
CA THR A 145 2.29 -10.18 15.55
C THR A 145 0.78 -9.91 15.51
N LYS A 146 0.00 -10.88 15.01
CA LYS A 146 -1.48 -10.79 15.00
C LYS A 146 -2.07 -10.52 16.39
N LYS A 147 -1.49 -11.09 17.44
CA LYS A 147 -1.89 -10.85 18.84
C LYS A 147 -1.68 -9.39 19.25
N ALA A 148 -0.55 -8.80 18.85
CA ALA A 148 -0.25 -7.41 19.15
C ALA A 148 -1.17 -6.46 18.37
N LYS A 149 -1.46 -6.74 17.09
CA LYS A 149 -2.44 -5.97 16.30
C LYS A 149 -3.85 -6.02 16.91
N ALA A 150 -4.30 -7.20 17.34
CA ALA A 150 -5.61 -7.34 17.98
C ALA A 150 -5.73 -6.51 19.27
N LYS A 151 -4.65 -6.42 20.07
CA LYS A 151 -4.60 -5.60 21.28
C LYS A 151 -4.70 -4.10 20.97
N VAL A 152 -4.07 -3.66 19.88
CA VAL A 152 -4.15 -2.27 19.40
C VAL A 152 -5.58 -1.93 18.96
N SER A 153 -6.23 -2.80 18.17
CA SER A 153 -7.62 -2.58 17.73
C SER A 153 -8.62 -2.51 18.89
N GLN A 154 -8.38 -3.23 19.98
CA GLN A 154 -9.22 -3.16 21.19
C GLN A 154 -9.04 -1.85 21.96
N ASN A 155 -7.85 -1.26 21.92
CA ASN A 155 -7.56 0.01 22.60
C ASN A 155 -8.02 1.23 21.79
N ALA A 156 -8.01 1.17 20.46
CA ALA A 156 -8.50 2.24 19.59
C ALA A 156 -10.04 2.38 19.56
N ALA A 157 -10.77 1.36 20.01
CA ALA A 157 -12.23 1.35 20.09
C ALA A 157 -12.81 1.84 21.43
N ARG A 158 -11.96 2.36 22.34
CA ARG A 158 -12.34 2.98 23.61
C ARG A 158 -12.10 4.48 23.55
#